data_AF-A0AAQ1JT01-F1
#
_entry.id   AF-A0AAQ1JT01-F1
#
_cell.length_a   1.000
_cell.length_b   1.000
_cell.length_c   1.000
_cell.angle_alpha   90.00
_cell.angle_beta   90.00
_cell.angle_gamma   90.00
#
_symmetry.space_group_name_H-M   'P 1'
#
loop_
_entity.id
_entity.type
_entity.pdbx_description
1 polymer ?
#
loop_
_entity_poly.entity_id
_entity_poly.type
_entity_poly.pdbx_seq_one_letter_code
_entity_poly.pdbx_strand_id
1 'polypeptide(L)' 'MWAAVESIAPMIGCTPQTLHEWVKRDQVDQGERDGVSTDERERLKALEREVKELRRANEIL' A
#
# COMPACT_ATOMS: atom_id res chain seq x y z
N MET A 1 -17.13 -10.86 9.28
CA MET A 1 -15.84 -10.84 8.56
C MET A 1 -14.81 -11.76 9.23
N TRP A 2 -14.58 -11.65 10.54
CA TRP A 2 -13.57 -12.47 11.25
C TRP A 2 -13.69 -13.99 11.06
N ALA A 3 -14.90 -14.56 11.20
CA ALA A 3 -15.13 -16.00 11.01
C ALA A 3 -14.75 -16.52 9.59
N ALA A 4 -14.90 -15.69 8.56
CA ALA A 4 -14.49 -16.04 7.20
C ALA A 4 -12.96 -16.06 7.07
N VAL A 5 -12.29 -15.09 7.70
CA VAL A 5 -10.82 -15.01 7.71
C VAL A 5 -10.22 -16.21 8.44
N GLU A 6 -10.79 -16.61 9.59
CA GLU A 6 -10.34 -17.79 10.34
C GLU A 6 -10.50 -19.09 9.55
N SER A 7 -11.57 -19.21 8.76
CA SER A 7 -11.80 -20.40 7.92
C SER A 7 -10.87 -20.46 6.71
N ILE A 8 -10.54 -19.32 6.09
CA ILE A 8 -9.80 -19.27 4.82
C ILE A 8 -8.29 -19.26 5.03
N ALA A 9 -7.80 -18.58 6.07
CA ALA A 9 -6.35 -18.44 6.30
C ALA A 9 -5.57 -19.78 6.35
N PRO A 10 -6.08 -20.84 7.00
CA PRO A 10 -5.43 -22.16 6.98
C PRO A 10 -5.36 -22.79 5.59
N MET A 11 -6.36 -22.55 4.72
CA MET A 11 -6.40 -23.11 3.36
C MET A 11 -5.31 -22.52 2.46
N ILE A 12 -4.89 -21.29 2.73
CA ILE A 12 -3.86 -20.56 1.98
C ILE A 12 -2.49 -20.68 2.68
N GLY A 13 -2.45 -21.26 3.88
CA GLY A 13 -1.22 -21.45 4.66
C GLY A 13 -0.71 -20.18 5.34
N CYS A 14 -1.60 -19.25 5.68
CA CYS A 14 -1.25 -18.04 6.43
C CYS A 14 -2.03 -17.95 7.75
N THR A 15 -1.62 -17.02 8.62
CA THR A 15 -2.37 -16.76 9.85
C THR A 15 -3.60 -15.90 9.55
N PRO A 16 -4.71 -16.03 10.30
CA PRO A 16 -5.88 -15.18 10.15
C PRO A 16 -5.55 -13.68 10.22
N GLN A 17 -4.60 -13.30 11.07
CA GLN A 17 -4.13 -11.92 11.18
C GLN A 17 -3.48 -11.42 9.89
N THR A 18 -2.62 -12.23 9.26
CA THR A 18 -1.99 -11.86 7.98
C THR A 18 -3.03 -11.67 6.88
N LEU A 19 -3.98 -12.60 6.77
CA LEU A 19 -5.05 -12.49 5.77
C LEU A 19 -5.92 -11.25 6.02
N HIS A 20 -6.26 -10.96 7.27
CA HIS A 20 -7.03 -9.78 7.62
C HIS A 20 -6.32 -8.47 7.25
N GLU A 21 -5.00 -8.38 7.47
CA GLU A 21 -4.22 -7.21 7.06
C GLU A 21 -4.13 -7.06 5.54
N TRP A 22 -4.04 -8.17 4.79
CA TRP A 22 -4.11 -8.13 3.33
C TRP A 22 -5.47 -7.64 2.83
N VAL A 23 -6.57 -8.11 3.42
CA VAL A 23 -7.92 -7.62 3.07
C VAL A 23 -8.04 -6.13 3.36
N LYS A 24 -7.54 -5.64 4.48
CA LYS A 24 -7.54 -4.20 4.78
C LYS A 24 -6.71 -3.40 3.77
N ARG A 25 -5.54 -3.92 3.38
CA ARG A 25 -4.68 -3.28 2.37
C ARG A 25 -5.40 -3.18 1.03
N ASP A 26 -6.03 -4.28 0.59
CA ASP A 26 -6.79 -4.33 -0.65
C ASP A 26 -7.97 -3.33 -0.63
N GLN A 27 -8.71 -3.23 0.48
CA GLN A 27 -9.76 -2.22 0.64
C GLN A 27 -9.24 -0.78 0.50
N VAL A 28 -8.04 -0.50 1.02
CA VAL A 28 -7.40 0.82 0.86
C VAL A 28 -6.99 1.04 -0.59
N ASP A 29 -6.42 0.02 -1.24
CA ASP A 29 -5.98 0.10 -2.63
C ASP A 29 -7.17 0.24 -3.60
N GLN A 30 -8.35 -0.32 -3.27
CA GLN A 30 -9.60 -0.17 -4.00
C GLN A 30 -10.35 1.15 -3.69
N GLY A 31 -9.88 1.93 -2.71
CA GLY A 31 -10.55 3.15 -2.26
C GLY A 31 -11.85 2.90 -1.46
N GLU A 32 -12.10 1.67 -1.03
CA GLU A 32 -13.23 1.31 -0.15
C GLU A 32 -12.98 1.74 1.31
N ARG A 33 -11.71 2.02 1.64
CA ARG A 33 -11.28 2.43 2.98
C ARG A 33 -10.26 3.56 2.90
N ASP A 34 -10.39 4.52 3.80
CA ASP A 34 -9.42 5.61 3.95
C ASP A 34 -8.01 5.06 4.23
N GLY A 35 -7.05 5.56 3.45
CA GLY A 35 -5.64 5.22 3.57
C GLY A 35 -4.87 5.66 2.33
N VAL A 36 -3.54 5.64 2.42
CA VAL A 36 -2.68 5.85 1.25
C VAL A 36 -2.52 4.50 0.56
N SER A 37 -3.07 4.41 -0.65
CA SER A 37 -2.94 3.25 -1.51
C SER A 37 -1.49 2.98 -1.87
N THR A 38 -1.23 1.76 -2.29
CA THR A 38 0.09 1.34 -2.77
C THR A 38 0.54 2.22 -3.95
N ASP A 39 -0.35 2.48 -4.90
CA ASP A 39 -0.07 3.32 -6.08
C ASP A 39 0.23 4.78 -5.72
N GLU A 40 -0.53 5.38 -4.81
CA GLU A 40 -0.25 6.74 -4.33
C GLU A 40 1.11 6.83 -3.64
N ARG A 41 1.47 5.80 -2.86
CA ARG A 41 2.78 5.74 -2.20
C ARG A 41 3.92 5.65 -3.21
N GLU A 42 3.76 4.88 -4.28
CA GLU A 42 4.75 4.78 -5.35
C GLU A 42 4.88 6.09 -6.12
N ARG A 43 3.75 6.72 -6.45
CA ARG A 43 3.74 8.03 -7.11
C ARG A 43 4.41 9.10 -6.26
N LEU A 44 4.14 9.14 -4.96
CA LEU A 44 4.80 10.08 -4.04
C LEU A 44 6.32 9.89 -4.05
N LYS A 45 6.81 8.65 -3.96
CA LYS A 45 8.25 8.36 -4.05
C LYS A 45 8.86 8.79 -5.37
N ALA A 46 8.17 8.56 -6.48
CA ALA A 46 8.62 8.99 -7.81
C ALA A 46 8.73 10.52 -7.89
N LEU A 47 7.71 11.23 -7.40
CA LEU A 47 7.69 12.69 -7.34
C LEU A 47 8.78 13.24 -6.42
N GLU A 48 9.00 12.65 -5.25
CA GLU A 48 10.09 13.05 -4.34
C GLU A 48 11.46 12.93 -5.01
N ARG A 49 11.67 11.87 -5.80
CA ARG A 49 12.89 11.68 -6.57
C ARG A 49 13.03 12.74 -7.67
N GLU A 50 11.97 12.99 -8.43
CA GLU A 50 11.96 14.01 -9.48
C GLU A 50 12.25 15.41 -8.92
N VAL A 51 11.58 15.78 -7.83
CA VAL A 51 11.81 17.06 -7.13
C VAL A 51 13.26 17.19 -6.67
N LYS A 52 13.85 16.11 -6.17
CA LYS A 52 15.27 16.12 -5.75
C LYS A 52 16.20 16.37 -6.93
N GLU A 53 15.98 15.72 -8.06
CA GLU A 53 16.80 15.93 -9.27
C GLU A 53 16.60 17.33 -9.86
N LEU A 54 15.36 17.82 -9.91
CA LEU A 54 15.05 19.18 -10.37
C LEU A 54 15.72 20.25 -9.50
N ARG A 55 15.70 20.08 -8.16
CA ARG A 55 16.40 20.99 -7.24
C ARG A 55 17.91 20.99 -7.50
N ARG A 56 18.51 19.81 -7.67
CA ARG A 56 19.93 19.69 -7.99
C ARG A 56 20.29 20.34 -9.33
N ALA A 57 19.45 20.18 -10.35
CA ALA A 57 19.66 20.81 -11.65
C ALA A 57 19.59 22.34 -11.56
N ASN A 58 18.64 22.87 -10.79
CA ASN A 58 18.50 24.32 -10.57
C ASN A 58 19.65 24.91 -9.75
N GLU A 59 20.30 24.16 -8.87
CA GLU A 59 21.46 24.64 -8.09
C GLU A 59 22.74 24.83 -8.93
N ILE A 60 22.79 24.26 -10.15
CA ILE A 60 23.96 24.31 -11.03
C ILE A 60 23.81 25.42 -12.11
N LEU A 61 22.61 25.99 -12.25
CA LEU A 61 22.30 27.11 -13.14
C LEU A 61 22.39 28.45 -12.41
#